data_AF-A0A126NU46-F1
#
_entry.id   AF-A0A126NU46-F1
#
_cell.length_a   1.000
_cell.length_b   1.000
_cell.length_c   1.000
_cell.angle_alpha   90.00
_cell.angle_beta   90.00
_cell.angle_gamma   90.00
#
_symmetry.space_group_name_H-M   'P 1'
#
loop_
_entity.id
_entity.type
_entity.pdbx_description
1 polymer ?
#
loop_
_entity_poly.entity_id
_entity_poly.type
_entity_poly.pdbx_seq_one_letter_code
_entity_poly.pdbx_strand_id
1 'polypeptide(L)'
;MTPWLPAALAYVSDWLEFQRRHHDQPGCAIAIAEGPEIVLEAAFGTADLATGERLTPRHGFRIASHSKTFTSAGILRLVEAGALRLDDTVGSFVPGLHPDAAAVTIAQVLSHSAGLVRDGTDAGYFIDRRPNPDRAQIVAELAKPPILPASQRFKYSNYGYGLLGLVIEAATGRSYADWIADEVVAKVGLAETKPDITLWSGPMASGHSPKLPLDRRVVLPGDNPCDAMISAAGFVATAADTARFFAQLSPKAQNSILSPLSRREMTRRLWADEDSALGRHYGLGTISGGEGDWSWFGHSGGFQGFLTRTAVLPKQDLTVSVLTNAIDGLAHPWLDGVLHILKRFSQDGAPSTATRDWSGRWWTIWRANDLVPFADKVTIANPAQFDPFFESSEIAIEGPDQGRIVRASGFSSPGEPARLARGAGGTIESVWLGGANLVTEEALRSEMTARY
;
A
#
# COMPACT_ATOMS: atom_id res chain seq x y z
N MET A 1 -1.28 18.88 13.64
CA MET A 1 -1.02 17.44 13.80
C MET A 1 -1.89 16.89 14.90
N THR A 2 -2.61 15.81 14.60
CA THR A 2 -3.53 15.17 15.54
C THR A 2 -2.76 14.58 16.75
N PRO A 3 -3.10 14.86 18.03
CA PRO A 3 -2.23 14.55 19.18
C PRO A 3 -1.78 13.09 19.35
N TRP A 4 -2.60 12.12 18.94
CA TRP A 4 -2.27 10.70 19.02
C TRP A 4 -1.36 10.20 17.88
N LEU A 5 -1.27 10.95 16.79
CA LEU A 5 -0.63 10.51 15.56
C LEU A 5 0.86 10.21 15.74
N PRO A 6 1.69 11.05 16.40
CA PRO A 6 3.11 10.75 16.60
C PRO A 6 3.36 9.40 17.29
N ALA A 7 2.57 9.07 18.31
CA ALA A 7 2.69 7.79 19.02
C ALA A 7 2.28 6.61 18.13
N ALA A 8 1.24 6.77 17.33
CA ALA A 8 0.83 5.75 16.36
C ALA A 8 1.90 5.50 15.30
N LEU A 9 2.50 6.56 14.74
CA LEU A 9 3.55 6.46 13.71
C LEU A 9 4.82 5.76 14.23
N ALA A 10 5.18 6.03 15.49
CA ALA A 10 6.28 5.33 16.16
C ALA A 10 5.98 3.83 16.29
N TYR A 11 4.76 3.46 16.73
CA TYR A 11 4.36 2.06 16.86
C TYR A 11 4.25 1.35 15.50
N VAL A 12 3.71 2.03 14.48
CA VAL A 12 3.67 1.52 13.08
C VAL A 12 5.07 1.14 12.60
N SER A 13 6.07 1.99 12.85
CA SER A 13 7.45 1.76 12.42
C SER A 13 8.07 0.54 13.09
N ASP A 14 7.91 0.41 14.41
CA ASP A 14 8.41 -0.75 15.16
C ASP A 14 7.69 -2.06 14.79
N TRP A 15 6.37 -2.00 14.64
CA TRP A 15 5.56 -3.15 14.24
C TRP A 15 5.91 -3.64 12.82
N LEU A 16 6.12 -2.73 11.85
CA LEU A 16 6.50 -3.11 10.49
C LEU A 16 7.89 -3.76 10.41
N GLU A 17 8.89 -3.26 11.13
CA GLU A 17 10.21 -3.91 11.17
C GLU A 17 10.12 -5.29 11.84
N PHE A 18 9.31 -5.44 12.89
CA PHE A 18 9.03 -6.75 13.47
C PHE A 18 8.40 -7.70 12.45
N GLN A 19 7.33 -7.25 11.79
CA GLN A 19 6.60 -8.02 10.79
C GLN A 19 7.50 -8.47 9.64
N ARG A 20 8.37 -7.58 9.15
CA ARG A 20 9.35 -7.88 8.11
C ARG A 20 10.30 -9.01 8.53
N ARG A 21 10.86 -8.93 9.75
CA ARG A 21 11.71 -10.00 10.32
C ARG A 21 10.92 -11.30 10.52
N HIS A 22 9.72 -11.21 11.09
CA HIS A 22 8.89 -12.36 11.44
C HIS A 22 8.48 -13.18 10.21
N HIS A 23 8.21 -12.51 9.09
CA HIS A 23 7.83 -13.15 7.83
C HIS A 23 8.97 -13.31 6.82
N ASP A 24 10.22 -13.06 7.25
CA ASP A 24 11.42 -13.17 6.42
C ASP A 24 11.28 -12.50 5.03
N GLN A 25 10.83 -11.25 5.07
CA GLN A 25 10.66 -10.39 3.91
C GLN A 25 11.94 -9.57 3.66
N PRO A 26 12.39 -9.38 2.40
CA PRO A 26 13.65 -8.68 2.11
C PRO A 26 13.63 -7.24 2.61
N GLY A 27 12.65 -6.45 2.18
CA GLY A 27 12.51 -5.06 2.58
C GLY A 27 11.12 -4.49 2.34
N CYS A 28 10.87 -3.36 2.98
CA CYS A 28 9.68 -2.56 2.76
C CYS A 28 9.92 -1.08 3.01
N ALA A 29 9.16 -0.25 2.30
CA ALA A 29 9.10 1.19 2.49
C ALA A 29 7.66 1.60 2.82
N ILE A 30 7.52 2.55 3.74
CA ILE A 30 6.24 3.15 4.12
C ILE A 30 6.33 4.66 4.08
N ALA A 31 5.26 5.29 3.60
CA ALA A 31 5.01 6.70 3.83
C ALA A 31 3.58 6.94 4.31
N ILE A 32 3.41 7.89 5.23
CA ILE A 32 2.11 8.38 5.67
C ILE A 32 2.08 9.89 5.51
N ALA A 33 1.05 10.40 4.84
CA ALA A 33 0.76 11.83 4.73
C ALA A 33 -0.42 12.24 5.62
N GLU A 34 -0.35 13.38 6.29
CA GLU A 34 -1.48 14.11 6.89
C GLU A 34 -1.75 15.34 5.99
N GLY A 35 -2.86 15.31 5.25
CA GLY A 35 -3.08 16.25 4.15
C GLY A 35 -1.93 16.16 3.12
N PRO A 36 -1.26 17.28 2.76
CA PRO A 36 -0.12 17.28 1.84
C PRO A 36 1.23 16.93 2.48
N GLU A 37 1.32 16.88 3.81
CA GLU A 37 2.61 16.72 4.51
C GLU A 37 2.92 15.26 4.82
N ILE A 38 4.14 14.82 4.50
CA ILE A 38 4.63 13.49 4.87
C ILE A 38 5.03 13.52 6.35
N VAL A 39 4.26 12.81 7.18
CA VAL A 39 4.45 12.73 8.64
C VAL A 39 5.20 11.47 9.07
N LEU A 40 5.25 10.45 8.22
CA LEU A 40 6.14 9.29 8.36
C LEU A 40 6.74 8.95 7.02
N GLU A 41 8.04 8.70 7.00
CA GLU A 41 8.76 8.13 5.88
C GLU A 41 9.86 7.21 6.42
N ALA A 42 9.74 5.91 6.14
CA ALA A 42 10.65 4.91 6.67
C ALA A 42 10.88 3.78 5.66
N ALA A 43 12.03 3.12 5.79
CA ALA A 43 12.36 1.93 5.04
C ALA A 43 13.14 0.93 5.90
N PHE A 44 12.90 -0.34 5.65
CA PHE A 44 13.26 -1.46 6.50
C PHE A 44 13.85 -2.59 5.66
N GLY A 45 14.87 -3.27 6.17
CA GLY A 45 15.53 -4.39 5.49
C GLY A 45 16.46 -3.99 4.34
N THR A 46 16.44 -4.77 3.27
CA THR A 46 17.46 -4.80 2.22
C THR A 46 16.85 -4.49 0.84
N ALA A 47 17.48 -3.59 0.10
CA ALA A 47 17.10 -3.22 -1.26
C ALA A 47 17.43 -4.33 -2.27
N ASP A 48 18.58 -4.98 -2.09
CA ASP A 48 19.08 -6.05 -2.94
C ASP A 48 19.78 -7.14 -2.10
N LEU A 49 19.25 -8.36 -2.10
CA LEU A 49 19.79 -9.47 -1.32
C LEU A 49 21.14 -10.00 -1.85
N ALA A 50 21.49 -9.74 -3.11
CA ALA A 50 22.77 -10.15 -3.68
C ALA A 50 23.91 -9.20 -3.26
N THR A 51 23.65 -7.89 -3.18
CA THR A 51 24.65 -6.89 -2.75
C THR A 51 24.64 -6.63 -1.24
N GLY A 52 23.53 -6.92 -0.57
CA GLY A 52 23.31 -6.56 0.83
C GLY A 52 23.00 -5.08 1.04
N GLU A 53 22.72 -4.32 -0.03
CA GLU A 53 22.41 -2.90 0.05
C GLU A 53 21.22 -2.63 0.97
N ARG A 54 21.42 -1.74 1.95
CA ARG A 54 20.36 -1.37 2.88
C ARG A 54 19.27 -0.58 2.17
N LEU A 55 18.02 -0.96 2.40
CA LEU A 55 16.90 -0.20 1.87
C LEU A 55 16.81 1.17 2.56
N THR A 56 16.55 2.21 1.76
CA THR A 56 16.32 3.58 2.23
C THR A 56 15.04 4.14 1.61
N PRO A 57 14.43 5.19 2.19
CA PRO A 57 13.25 5.82 1.59
C PRO A 57 13.45 6.40 0.18
N ARG A 58 14.70 6.55 -0.27
CA ARG A 58 15.07 7.07 -1.60
C ARG A 58 15.06 6.02 -2.70
N HIS A 59 14.91 4.74 -2.35
CA HIS A 59 14.83 3.68 -3.36
C HIS A 59 13.49 3.73 -4.10
N GLY A 60 13.55 3.71 -5.43
CA GLY A 60 12.41 3.51 -6.30
C GLY A 60 11.89 2.08 -6.22
N PHE A 61 10.58 1.93 -6.41
CA PHE A 61 9.89 0.65 -6.51
C PHE A 61 9.04 0.64 -7.77
N ARG A 62 8.88 -0.53 -8.39
CA ARG A 62 7.82 -0.75 -9.40
C ARG A 62 6.47 -0.67 -8.69
N ILE A 63 5.77 0.47 -8.80
CA ILE A 63 4.45 0.67 -8.17
C ILE A 63 3.32 0.06 -9.01
N ALA A 64 3.64 -0.47 -10.19
CA ALA A 64 2.76 -1.33 -10.96
C ALA A 64 1.39 -0.67 -11.22
N SER A 65 0.29 -1.32 -10.86
CA SER A 65 -1.06 -0.85 -11.18
C SER A 65 -1.48 0.48 -10.54
N HIS A 66 -0.67 1.09 -9.66
CA HIS A 66 -0.83 2.51 -9.31
C HIS A 66 -0.73 3.42 -10.56
N SER A 67 -0.01 2.99 -11.61
CA SER A 67 0.04 3.66 -12.93
C SER A 67 -1.34 3.94 -13.51
N LYS A 68 -2.32 3.06 -13.25
CA LYS A 68 -3.71 3.25 -13.71
C LYS A 68 -4.34 4.49 -13.13
N THR A 69 -4.05 4.78 -11.86
CA THR A 69 -4.54 5.99 -11.20
C THR A 69 -3.90 7.23 -11.80
N PHE A 70 -2.60 7.19 -12.16
CA PHE A 70 -1.94 8.26 -12.91
C PHE A 70 -2.55 8.46 -14.30
N THR A 71 -2.76 7.39 -15.07
CA THR A 71 -3.42 7.45 -16.39
C THR A 71 -4.83 8.03 -16.27
N SER A 72 -5.58 7.62 -15.24
CA SER A 72 -6.95 8.10 -15.02
C SER A 72 -6.97 9.60 -14.70
N ALA A 73 -6.01 10.08 -13.89
CA ALA A 73 -5.84 11.51 -13.67
C ALA A 73 -5.45 12.26 -14.96
N GLY A 74 -4.61 11.66 -15.81
CA GLY A 74 -4.28 12.18 -17.14
C GLY A 74 -5.49 12.31 -18.06
N ILE A 75 -6.33 11.28 -18.15
CA ILE A 75 -7.58 11.34 -18.93
C ILE A 75 -8.50 12.43 -18.38
N LEU A 76 -8.70 12.52 -17.06
CA LEU A 76 -9.55 13.55 -16.46
C LEU A 76 -8.98 14.97 -16.66
N ARG A 77 -7.66 15.14 -16.71
CA ARG A 77 -7.00 16.39 -17.10
C ARG A 77 -7.33 16.81 -18.53
N LEU A 78 -7.41 15.85 -19.46
CA LEU A 78 -7.85 16.08 -20.84
C LEU A 78 -9.35 16.38 -20.92
N VAL A 79 -10.18 15.72 -20.10
CA VAL A 79 -11.62 16.04 -19.96
C VAL A 79 -11.82 17.47 -19.51
N GLU A 80 -11.11 17.90 -18.46
CA GLU A 80 -11.18 19.27 -17.95
C GLU A 80 -10.72 20.32 -18.95
N ALA A 81 -9.78 19.96 -19.83
CA ALA A 81 -9.33 20.81 -20.92
C ALA A 81 -10.27 20.81 -22.14
N GLY A 82 -11.33 19.99 -22.12
CA GLY A 82 -12.25 19.82 -23.25
C GLY A 82 -11.65 19.07 -24.45
N ALA A 83 -10.50 18.42 -24.28
CA ALA A 83 -9.79 17.70 -25.35
C ALA A 83 -10.44 16.34 -25.68
N LEU A 84 -11.17 15.76 -24.73
CA LEU A 84 -11.99 14.57 -24.90
C LEU A 84 -13.12 14.56 -23.87
N ARG A 85 -14.06 13.64 -24.01
CA ARG A 85 -15.14 13.40 -23.05
C ARG A 85 -15.13 11.96 -22.56
N LEU A 86 -15.64 11.73 -21.35
CA LEU A 86 -15.74 10.40 -20.76
C LEU A 86 -16.68 9.45 -21.53
N ASP A 87 -17.65 10.00 -22.27
CA ASP A 87 -18.59 9.28 -23.14
C ASP A 87 -18.10 9.10 -24.58
N ASP A 88 -16.95 9.68 -24.94
CA ASP A 88 -16.35 9.40 -26.25
C ASP A 88 -15.97 7.92 -26.36
N THR A 89 -16.16 7.36 -27.56
CA THR A 89 -15.83 5.97 -27.84
C THR A 89 -14.34 5.82 -28.12
N VAL A 90 -13.72 4.75 -27.60
CA VAL A 90 -12.28 4.53 -27.77
C VAL A 90 -11.87 4.30 -29.23
N GLY A 91 -12.78 3.76 -30.05
CA GLY A 91 -12.57 3.58 -31.49
C GLY A 91 -12.43 4.88 -32.28
N SER A 92 -12.90 6.02 -31.73
CA SER A 92 -12.71 7.34 -32.34
C SER A 92 -11.26 7.83 -32.25
N PHE A 93 -10.48 7.28 -31.31
CA PHE A 93 -9.07 7.63 -31.09
C PHE A 93 -8.12 6.55 -31.60
N VAL A 94 -8.50 5.28 -31.48
CA VAL A 94 -7.64 4.13 -31.79
C VAL A 94 -8.33 3.24 -32.83
N PRO A 95 -7.89 3.26 -34.10
CA PRO A 95 -8.46 2.42 -35.15
C PRO A 95 -8.00 0.95 -35.03
N GLY A 96 -8.70 0.04 -35.70
CA GLY A 96 -8.33 -1.37 -35.80
C GLY A 96 -8.84 -2.27 -34.66
N LEU A 97 -9.66 -1.73 -33.77
CA LEU A 97 -10.32 -2.50 -32.71
C LEU A 97 -11.52 -3.29 -33.24
N HIS A 98 -11.93 -4.33 -32.52
CA HIS A 98 -13.20 -5.01 -32.77
C HIS A 98 -14.36 -4.00 -32.68
N PRO A 99 -15.43 -4.06 -33.49
CA PRO A 99 -16.53 -3.10 -33.44
C PRO A 99 -17.11 -2.88 -32.03
N ASP A 100 -17.33 -3.95 -31.28
CA ASP A 100 -17.83 -3.85 -29.90
C ASP A 100 -16.82 -3.22 -28.94
N ALA A 101 -15.52 -3.46 -29.13
CA ALA A 101 -14.46 -2.82 -28.35
C ALA A 101 -14.29 -1.34 -28.76
N ALA A 102 -14.43 -1.02 -30.04
CA ALA A 102 -14.40 0.34 -30.55
C ALA A 102 -15.55 1.19 -29.99
N ALA A 103 -16.71 0.57 -29.74
CA ALA A 103 -17.91 1.23 -29.26
C ALA A 103 -17.93 1.51 -27.74
N VAL A 104 -17.03 0.91 -26.95
CA VAL A 104 -16.99 1.20 -25.50
C VAL A 104 -16.48 2.62 -25.24
N THR A 105 -16.99 3.23 -24.18
CA THR A 105 -16.61 4.59 -23.79
C THR A 105 -15.33 4.62 -22.98
N ILE A 106 -14.65 5.76 -22.95
CA ILE A 106 -13.49 6.00 -22.09
C ILE A 106 -13.83 5.71 -20.62
N ALA A 107 -15.01 6.12 -20.14
CA ALA A 107 -15.48 5.82 -18.79
C ALA A 107 -15.58 4.32 -18.50
N GLN A 108 -16.10 3.54 -19.45
CA GLN A 108 -16.23 2.08 -19.30
C GLN A 108 -14.86 1.40 -19.22
N VAL A 109 -13.86 1.91 -19.95
CA VAL A 109 -12.50 1.38 -19.87
C VAL A 109 -11.84 1.74 -18.55
N LEU A 110 -11.93 3.01 -18.12
CA LEU A 110 -11.42 3.50 -16.82
C LEU A 110 -12.03 2.74 -15.64
N SER A 111 -13.31 2.40 -15.71
CA SER A 111 -14.01 1.68 -14.63
C SER A 111 -13.95 0.16 -14.74
N HIS A 112 -13.16 -0.38 -15.69
CA HIS A 112 -13.09 -1.82 -15.97
C HIS A 112 -14.44 -2.48 -16.23
N SER A 113 -15.38 -1.78 -16.86
CA SER A 113 -16.69 -2.30 -17.25
C SER A 113 -16.83 -2.51 -18.75
N ALA A 114 -15.77 -2.27 -19.54
CA ALA A 114 -15.76 -2.48 -20.98
C ALA A 114 -15.75 -3.97 -21.42
N GLY A 115 -15.56 -4.92 -20.49
CA GLY A 115 -15.54 -6.35 -20.80
C GLY A 115 -14.30 -6.85 -21.57
N LEU A 116 -13.30 -5.98 -21.76
CA LEU A 116 -12.08 -6.27 -22.52
C LEU A 116 -11.23 -7.40 -21.92
N VAL A 117 -10.40 -8.03 -22.75
CA VAL A 117 -9.43 -9.05 -22.32
C VAL A 117 -8.50 -8.51 -21.24
N ARG A 118 -8.09 -9.35 -20.28
CA ARG A 118 -7.31 -8.87 -19.14
C ARG A 118 -5.87 -8.53 -19.54
N ASP A 119 -5.17 -9.53 -20.05
CA ASP A 119 -3.73 -9.56 -20.30
C ASP A 119 -3.41 -10.15 -21.69
N GLY A 120 -4.34 -10.01 -22.66
CA GLY A 120 -4.26 -10.69 -23.95
C GLY A 120 -4.46 -12.22 -23.86
N THR A 121 -4.34 -12.93 -24.98
CA THR A 121 -4.38 -14.40 -25.00
C THR A 121 -3.11 -15.08 -24.48
N ASP A 122 -1.98 -14.36 -24.45
CA ASP A 122 -0.73 -14.80 -23.86
C ASP A 122 -0.24 -13.78 -22.82
N ALA A 123 -0.53 -14.07 -21.55
CA ALA A 123 -0.14 -13.23 -20.42
C ALA A 123 1.32 -13.42 -19.99
N GLY A 124 2.16 -14.07 -20.81
CA GLY A 124 3.57 -14.33 -20.53
C GLY A 124 4.34 -13.08 -20.14
N TYR A 125 3.96 -11.90 -20.65
CA TYR A 125 4.62 -10.64 -20.30
C TYR A 125 4.47 -10.26 -18.82
N PHE A 126 3.34 -10.61 -18.21
CA PHE A 126 3.05 -10.31 -16.81
C PHE A 126 3.77 -11.28 -15.86
N ILE A 127 4.02 -12.51 -16.32
CA ILE A 127 4.69 -13.58 -15.54
C ILE A 127 6.16 -13.79 -15.96
N ASP A 128 6.78 -12.78 -16.56
CA ASP A 128 8.20 -12.75 -16.92
C ASP A 128 8.66 -13.85 -17.90
N ARG A 129 7.81 -14.16 -18.89
CA ARG A 129 8.07 -15.16 -19.93
C ARG A 129 8.30 -14.56 -21.32
N ARG A 130 8.01 -13.27 -21.50
CA ARG A 130 8.24 -12.49 -22.72
C ARG A 130 8.24 -10.98 -22.41
N PRO A 131 8.70 -10.12 -23.32
CA PRO A 131 8.60 -8.66 -23.16
C PRO A 131 7.14 -8.17 -23.08
N ASN A 132 6.96 -6.97 -22.50
CA ASN A 132 5.69 -6.24 -22.55
C ASN A 132 5.26 -5.96 -23.99
N PRO A 133 3.95 -5.95 -24.27
CA PRO A 133 3.45 -5.73 -25.62
C PRO A 133 3.63 -4.28 -26.09
N ASP A 134 3.97 -4.16 -27.36
CA ASP A 134 3.92 -2.88 -28.08
C ASP A 134 2.49 -2.51 -28.49
N ARG A 135 2.35 -1.33 -29.13
CA ARG A 135 1.07 -0.84 -29.66
C ARG A 135 0.38 -1.83 -30.59
N ALA A 136 1.11 -2.45 -31.52
CA ALA A 136 0.54 -3.35 -32.52
C ALA A 136 -0.02 -4.62 -31.86
N GLN A 137 0.69 -5.15 -30.86
CA GLN A 137 0.26 -6.31 -30.09
C GLN A 137 -1.00 -6.02 -29.24
N ILE A 138 -1.08 -4.84 -28.62
CA ILE A 138 -2.30 -4.42 -27.90
C ILE A 138 -3.50 -4.32 -28.84
N VAL A 139 -3.34 -3.62 -29.97
CA VAL A 139 -4.42 -3.46 -30.95
C VAL A 139 -4.84 -4.81 -31.53
N ALA A 140 -3.90 -5.71 -31.84
CA ALA A 140 -4.21 -7.03 -32.37
C ALA A 140 -5.02 -7.91 -31.38
N GLU A 141 -4.74 -7.84 -30.08
CA GLU A 141 -5.55 -8.52 -29.07
C GLU A 141 -6.94 -7.89 -28.92
N LEU A 142 -7.05 -6.55 -29.02
CA LEU A 142 -8.31 -5.82 -28.92
C LEU A 142 -9.11 -5.78 -30.24
N ALA A 143 -8.54 -6.28 -31.34
CA ALA A 143 -9.24 -6.59 -32.58
C ALA A 143 -10.12 -7.85 -32.47
N LYS A 144 -9.91 -8.65 -31.43
CA LYS A 144 -10.76 -9.80 -31.07
C LYS A 144 -11.99 -9.32 -30.29
N PRO A 145 -13.10 -10.08 -30.28
CA PRO A 145 -14.28 -9.72 -29.50
C PRO A 145 -13.97 -9.53 -28.00
N PRO A 146 -14.61 -8.57 -27.30
CA PRO A 146 -14.56 -8.49 -25.85
C PRO A 146 -14.99 -9.80 -25.18
N ILE A 147 -14.43 -10.08 -24.00
CA ILE A 147 -14.72 -11.32 -23.25
C ILE A 147 -16.13 -11.30 -22.68
N LEU A 148 -16.58 -10.12 -22.24
CA LEU A 148 -17.94 -9.87 -21.75
C LEU A 148 -18.53 -8.68 -22.49
N PRO A 149 -19.86 -8.59 -22.62
CA PRO A 149 -20.51 -7.36 -23.04
C PRO A 149 -20.20 -6.20 -22.08
N ALA A 150 -20.13 -4.99 -22.63
CA ALA A 150 -19.86 -3.80 -21.84
C ALA A 150 -20.96 -3.53 -20.79
N SER A 151 -20.57 -2.96 -19.66
CA SER A 151 -21.41 -2.57 -18.53
C SER A 151 -22.23 -3.69 -17.89
N GLN A 152 -21.81 -4.95 -18.01
CA GLN A 152 -22.44 -6.06 -17.29
C GLN A 152 -21.88 -6.26 -15.88
N ARG A 153 -20.55 -6.17 -15.72
CA ARG A 153 -19.87 -6.33 -14.43
C ARG A 153 -18.49 -5.69 -14.45
N PHE A 154 -17.91 -5.54 -13.26
CA PHE A 154 -16.49 -5.29 -13.11
C PHE A 154 -15.67 -6.45 -13.68
N LYS A 155 -14.80 -6.15 -14.65
CA LYS A 155 -13.82 -7.07 -15.22
C LYS A 155 -12.51 -6.34 -15.47
N TYR A 156 -11.56 -6.54 -14.55
CA TYR A 156 -10.22 -5.95 -14.63
C TYR A 156 -9.53 -6.21 -15.98
N SER A 157 -8.89 -5.17 -16.53
CA SER A 157 -8.18 -5.24 -17.81
C SER A 157 -6.96 -4.33 -17.85
N ASN A 158 -5.77 -4.93 -17.90
CA ASN A 158 -4.52 -4.22 -18.13
C ASN A 158 -4.48 -3.70 -19.57
N TYR A 159 -4.92 -4.51 -20.55
CA TYR A 159 -4.99 -4.09 -21.95
C TYR A 159 -5.93 -2.89 -22.18
N GLY A 160 -7.01 -2.78 -21.38
CA GLY A 160 -7.86 -1.59 -21.37
C GLY A 160 -7.10 -0.33 -20.95
N TYR A 161 -6.19 -0.43 -19.98
CA TYR A 161 -5.33 0.71 -19.61
C TYR A 161 -4.22 0.96 -20.63
N GLY A 162 -3.68 -0.07 -21.27
CA GLY A 162 -2.83 0.08 -22.45
C GLY A 162 -3.53 0.89 -23.56
N LEU A 163 -4.79 0.56 -23.84
CA LEU A 163 -5.65 1.31 -24.77
C LEU A 163 -5.85 2.77 -24.34
N LEU A 164 -6.06 3.05 -23.05
CA LEU A 164 -6.14 4.44 -22.55
C LEU A 164 -4.83 5.21 -22.73
N GLY A 165 -3.68 4.53 -22.68
CA GLY A 165 -2.39 5.11 -23.07
C GLY A 165 -2.41 5.58 -24.51
N LEU A 166 -2.86 4.71 -25.43
CA LEU A 166 -3.00 5.05 -26.86
C LEU A 166 -4.02 6.17 -27.12
N VAL A 167 -5.09 6.27 -26.32
CA VAL A 167 -6.06 7.37 -26.39
C VAL A 167 -5.39 8.70 -26.02
N ILE A 168 -4.57 8.74 -24.95
CA ILE A 168 -3.81 9.93 -24.57
C ILE A 168 -2.87 10.34 -25.71
N GLU A 169 -2.17 9.39 -26.33
CA GLU A 169 -1.29 9.68 -27.46
C GLU A 169 -2.05 10.29 -28.64
N ALA A 170 -3.20 9.69 -29.00
CA ALA A 170 -4.03 10.18 -30.09
C ALA A 170 -4.59 11.58 -29.81
N ALA A 171 -5.04 11.85 -28.57
CA ALA A 171 -5.61 13.13 -28.19
C ALA A 171 -4.58 14.27 -28.09
N THR A 172 -3.32 13.93 -27.82
CA THR A 172 -2.28 14.93 -27.49
C THR A 172 -1.21 15.06 -28.57
N GLY A 173 -1.05 14.06 -29.45
CA GLY A 173 0.04 13.98 -30.41
C GLY A 173 1.42 13.72 -29.79
N ARG A 174 1.49 13.43 -28.49
CA ARG A 174 2.73 13.15 -27.74
C ARG A 174 2.76 11.70 -27.27
N SER A 175 3.94 11.15 -27.03
CA SER A 175 4.06 9.82 -26.41
C SER A 175 3.38 9.82 -25.03
N TYR A 176 2.82 8.67 -24.61
CA TYR A 176 2.21 8.58 -23.30
C TYR A 176 3.19 8.94 -22.18
N ALA A 177 4.43 8.42 -22.26
CA ALA A 177 5.45 8.62 -21.24
C ALA A 177 5.84 10.10 -21.09
N ASP A 178 6.05 10.83 -22.18
CA ASP A 178 6.42 12.25 -22.12
C ASP A 178 5.26 13.10 -21.62
N TRP A 179 4.05 12.86 -22.14
CA TRP A 179 2.89 13.64 -21.77
C TRP A 179 2.53 13.46 -20.30
N ILE A 180 2.50 12.21 -19.80
CA ILE A 180 2.14 11.93 -18.41
C ILE A 180 3.23 12.41 -17.43
N ALA A 181 4.50 12.38 -17.84
CA ALA A 181 5.60 12.94 -17.04
C ALA A 181 5.42 14.44 -16.81
N ASP A 182 5.10 15.20 -17.86
CA ASP A 182 4.99 16.66 -17.77
C ASP A 182 3.66 17.12 -17.18
N GLU A 183 2.55 16.54 -17.65
CA GLU A 183 1.20 17.05 -17.39
C GLU A 183 0.59 16.49 -16.11
N VAL A 184 1.16 15.42 -15.56
CA VAL A 184 0.71 14.80 -14.31
C VAL A 184 1.83 14.75 -13.30
N VAL A 185 2.92 14.01 -13.57
CA VAL A 185 3.97 13.77 -12.56
C VAL A 185 4.65 15.07 -12.12
N ALA A 186 5.10 15.90 -13.06
CA ALA A 186 5.76 17.17 -12.77
C ALA A 186 4.80 18.20 -12.16
N LYS A 187 3.54 18.28 -12.63
CA LYS A 187 2.53 19.22 -12.10
C LYS A 187 2.05 18.87 -10.68
N VAL A 188 2.06 17.59 -10.31
CA VAL A 188 1.83 17.15 -8.92
C VAL A 188 3.04 17.50 -8.04
N GLY A 189 4.24 17.61 -8.63
CA GLY A 189 5.49 17.88 -7.91
C GLY A 189 6.21 16.62 -7.43
N LEU A 190 6.10 15.50 -8.16
CA LEU A 190 6.67 14.21 -7.78
C LEU A 190 8.08 14.04 -8.37
N ALA A 191 9.09 14.51 -7.65
CA ALA A 191 10.48 14.51 -8.11
C ALA A 191 11.08 13.10 -8.27
N GLU A 192 10.58 12.13 -7.51
CA GLU A 192 11.05 10.75 -7.44
C GLU A 192 9.96 9.79 -7.92
N THR A 193 9.32 10.17 -9.03
CA THR A 193 8.39 9.33 -9.77
C THR A 193 8.69 9.43 -11.27
N LYS A 194 8.71 8.29 -11.97
CA LYS A 194 8.88 8.23 -13.42
C LYS A 194 7.87 7.27 -14.04
N PRO A 195 7.35 7.57 -15.24
CA PRO A 195 6.33 6.73 -15.87
C PRO A 195 6.80 5.32 -16.21
N ASP A 196 8.10 5.14 -16.45
CA ASP A 196 8.71 3.84 -16.77
C ASP A 196 10.10 3.71 -16.15
N ILE A 197 10.58 2.47 -16.00
CA ILE A 197 11.92 2.18 -15.49
C ILE A 197 13.03 2.72 -16.40
N THR A 198 12.79 2.80 -17.70
CA THR A 198 13.72 3.38 -18.68
C THR A 198 14.00 4.88 -18.46
N LEU A 199 13.13 5.58 -17.73
CA LEU A 199 13.26 7.00 -17.38
C LEU A 199 13.78 7.21 -15.95
N TRP A 200 13.98 6.14 -15.18
CA TRP A 200 14.45 6.19 -13.80
C TRP A 200 15.98 6.26 -13.74
N SER A 201 16.50 7.14 -12.89
CA SER A 201 17.95 7.32 -12.70
C SER A 201 18.38 7.35 -11.24
N GLY A 202 17.46 7.12 -10.30
CA GLY A 202 17.72 7.12 -8.87
C GLY A 202 18.09 5.72 -8.34
N PRO A 203 18.36 5.59 -7.03
CA PRO A 203 18.49 4.29 -6.38
C PRO A 203 17.22 3.45 -6.62
N MET A 204 17.37 2.14 -6.84
CA MET A 204 16.26 1.25 -7.18
C MET A 204 16.30 0.03 -6.26
N ALA A 205 15.16 -0.32 -5.64
CA ALA A 205 15.07 -1.59 -4.94
C ALA A 205 14.97 -2.72 -5.97
N SER A 206 15.79 -3.75 -5.82
CA SER A 206 15.67 -4.98 -6.61
C SER A 206 14.45 -5.77 -6.15
N GLY A 207 13.71 -6.35 -7.09
CA GLY A 207 12.61 -7.26 -6.77
C GLY A 207 13.13 -8.63 -6.35
N HIS A 208 12.31 -9.41 -5.65
CA HIS A 208 12.70 -10.75 -5.20
C HIS A 208 11.62 -11.80 -5.42
N SER A 209 12.03 -13.02 -5.73
CA SER A 209 11.16 -14.20 -5.82
C SER A 209 10.63 -14.62 -4.44
N PRO A 210 9.65 -15.54 -4.36
CA PRO A 210 9.40 -16.26 -3.12
C PRO A 210 10.59 -17.18 -2.82
N LYS A 211 10.62 -17.77 -1.63
CA LYS A 211 11.61 -18.83 -1.33
C LYS A 211 11.36 -20.09 -2.15
N LEU A 212 10.11 -20.53 -2.19
CA LEU A 212 9.73 -21.70 -2.98
C LEU A 212 9.68 -21.33 -4.48
N PRO A 213 10.12 -22.24 -5.36
CA PRO A 213 10.51 -23.64 -5.10
C PRO A 213 12.00 -23.86 -4.79
N LEU A 214 12.82 -22.81 -4.59
CA LEU A 214 14.28 -22.92 -4.48
C LEU A 214 14.81 -22.95 -3.03
N ASP A 215 13.92 -22.91 -2.03
CA ASP A 215 14.21 -22.70 -0.60
C ASP A 215 15.07 -21.46 -0.30
N ARG A 216 15.21 -20.56 -1.28
CA ARG A 216 15.92 -19.29 -1.20
C ARG A 216 15.30 -18.30 -2.17
N ARG A 217 15.42 -17.01 -1.85
CA ARG A 217 15.01 -15.94 -2.76
C ARG A 217 16.07 -15.74 -3.84
N VAL A 218 15.61 -15.39 -5.04
CA VAL A 218 16.47 -14.88 -6.12
C VAL A 218 16.07 -13.44 -6.44
N VAL A 219 17.04 -12.67 -6.90
CA VAL A 219 16.81 -11.30 -7.38
C VAL A 219 16.05 -11.35 -8.71
N LEU A 220 14.96 -10.60 -8.78
CA LEU A 220 14.20 -10.28 -9.97
C LEU A 220 14.45 -8.79 -10.25
N PRO A 221 15.30 -8.42 -11.23
CA PRO A 221 15.80 -7.05 -11.36
C PRO A 221 14.71 -5.97 -11.45
N GLY A 222 13.56 -6.29 -12.07
CA GLY A 222 12.48 -5.32 -12.23
C GLY A 222 12.80 -4.22 -13.24
N ASP A 223 13.80 -4.44 -14.09
CA ASP A 223 14.32 -3.53 -15.11
C ASP A 223 13.61 -3.64 -16.47
N ASN A 224 12.63 -4.54 -16.57
CA ASN A 224 11.83 -4.77 -17.78
C ASN A 224 10.99 -3.51 -18.14
N PRO A 225 11.23 -2.87 -19.30
CA PRO A 225 10.41 -1.78 -19.80
C PRO A 225 8.95 -2.21 -20.04
N CYS A 226 8.00 -1.30 -19.81
CA CYS A 226 6.59 -1.60 -20.01
C CYS A 226 6.05 -1.33 -21.42
N ASP A 227 6.79 -0.63 -22.29
CA ASP A 227 6.35 -0.30 -23.67
C ASP A 227 4.91 0.29 -23.67
N ALA A 228 3.97 -0.22 -24.47
CA ALA A 228 2.60 0.28 -24.51
C ALA A 228 1.78 -0.03 -23.23
N MET A 229 2.35 -0.75 -22.26
CA MET A 229 1.77 -1.02 -20.94
C MET A 229 2.21 -0.04 -19.85
N ILE A 230 2.96 1.02 -20.17
CA ILE A 230 3.36 2.05 -19.19
C ILE A 230 2.13 2.62 -18.44
N SER A 231 1.03 2.85 -19.16
CA SER A 231 -0.24 3.32 -18.58
C SER A 231 -0.92 2.32 -17.62
N ALA A 232 -0.60 1.03 -17.73
CA ALA A 232 -1.17 0.01 -16.87
C ALA A 232 -0.29 -0.33 -15.67
N ALA A 233 1.05 -0.31 -15.83
CA ALA A 233 1.97 -0.82 -14.82
C ALA A 233 3.40 -0.23 -14.82
N GLY A 234 3.69 0.79 -15.63
CA GLY A 234 5.06 1.22 -15.87
C GLY A 234 5.74 1.97 -14.73
N PHE A 235 4.99 2.56 -13.82
CA PHE A 235 5.56 3.61 -12.98
C PHE A 235 6.56 3.08 -11.96
N VAL A 236 7.62 3.87 -11.75
CA VAL A 236 8.58 3.73 -10.66
C VAL A 236 8.42 4.92 -9.74
N ALA A 237 8.30 4.68 -8.43
CA ALA A 237 8.17 5.76 -7.45
C ALA A 237 8.70 5.35 -6.07
N THR A 238 8.96 6.35 -5.23
CA THR A 238 9.16 6.16 -3.78
C THR A 238 7.81 6.04 -3.05
N ALA A 239 7.83 5.55 -1.81
CA ALA A 239 6.62 5.47 -0.99
C ALA A 239 6.01 6.87 -0.73
N ALA A 240 6.86 7.88 -0.48
CA ALA A 240 6.41 9.24 -0.24
C ALA A 240 5.75 9.89 -1.46
N ASP A 241 6.35 9.78 -2.65
CA ASP A 241 5.73 10.36 -3.84
C ASP A 241 4.43 9.64 -4.22
N THR A 242 4.36 8.32 -4.01
CA THR A 242 3.11 7.58 -4.16
C THR A 242 2.05 8.11 -3.19
N ALA A 243 2.40 8.33 -1.91
CA ALA A 243 1.49 8.91 -0.94
C ALA A 243 1.07 10.35 -1.29
N ARG A 244 1.99 11.21 -1.73
CA ARG A 244 1.71 12.59 -2.16
C ARG A 244 0.73 12.65 -3.33
N PHE A 245 0.90 11.79 -4.34
CA PHE A 245 -0.01 11.71 -5.47
C PHE A 245 -1.44 11.39 -5.02
N PHE A 246 -1.60 10.33 -4.23
CA PHE A 246 -2.92 9.91 -3.75
C PHE A 246 -3.54 10.92 -2.77
N ALA A 247 -2.74 11.59 -1.95
CA ALA A 247 -3.21 12.65 -1.05
C ALA A 247 -3.86 13.81 -1.82
N GLN A 248 -3.34 14.19 -3.00
CA GLN A 248 -3.96 15.21 -3.84
C GLN A 248 -5.32 14.80 -4.43
N LEU A 249 -5.65 13.51 -4.43
CA LEU A 249 -6.96 13.02 -4.87
C LEU A 249 -8.01 13.06 -3.75
N SER A 250 -7.60 13.24 -2.49
CA SER A 250 -8.51 13.38 -1.34
C SER A 250 -9.50 14.51 -1.59
N PRO A 251 -10.80 14.36 -1.29
CA PRO A 251 -11.78 15.46 -1.34
C PRO A 251 -11.35 16.69 -0.55
N LYS A 252 -10.57 16.51 0.54
CA LYS A 252 -10.05 17.59 1.39
C LYS A 252 -8.83 18.32 0.84
N ALA A 253 -8.20 17.79 -0.21
CA ALA A 253 -7.01 18.40 -0.80
C ALA A 253 -7.30 19.82 -1.28
N GLN A 254 -6.51 20.79 -0.77
CA GLN A 254 -6.58 22.19 -1.15
C GLN A 254 -5.92 22.47 -2.50
N ASN A 255 -4.82 21.77 -2.75
CA ASN A 255 -4.08 21.83 -4.01
C ASN A 255 -4.13 20.45 -4.67
N SER A 256 -4.57 20.40 -5.91
CA SER A 256 -4.65 19.19 -6.72
C SER A 256 -4.55 19.53 -8.19
N ILE A 257 -3.95 18.64 -8.98
CA ILE A 257 -3.98 18.74 -10.44
C ILE A 257 -5.38 18.51 -11.04
N LEU A 258 -6.33 17.99 -10.26
CA LEU A 258 -7.72 17.76 -10.66
C LEU A 258 -8.68 18.66 -9.90
N SER A 259 -9.71 19.14 -10.58
CA SER A 259 -10.81 19.86 -9.95
C SER A 259 -11.51 18.98 -8.88
N PRO A 260 -12.19 19.60 -7.89
CA PRO A 260 -12.99 18.85 -6.92
C PRO A 260 -14.02 17.92 -7.58
N LEU A 261 -14.59 18.33 -8.72
CA LEU A 261 -15.54 17.51 -9.48
C LEU A 261 -14.88 16.25 -10.02
N SER A 262 -13.75 16.39 -10.73
CA SER A 262 -13.02 15.25 -11.29
C SER A 262 -12.51 14.30 -10.23
N ARG A 263 -12.02 14.81 -9.09
CA ARG A 263 -11.62 13.96 -7.95
C ARG A 263 -12.79 13.13 -7.41
N ARG A 264 -13.97 13.73 -7.29
CA ARG A 264 -15.17 13.04 -6.84
C ARG A 264 -15.62 11.97 -7.85
N GLU A 265 -15.61 12.28 -9.14
CA GLU A 265 -15.95 11.28 -10.17
C GLU A 265 -14.92 10.15 -10.23
N MET A 266 -13.63 10.46 -10.07
CA MET A 266 -12.54 9.49 -10.09
C MET A 266 -12.64 8.46 -8.97
N THR A 267 -13.03 8.90 -7.78
CA THR A 267 -13.06 8.11 -6.54
C THR A 267 -14.45 7.56 -6.20
N ARG A 268 -15.46 7.85 -7.03
CA ARG A 268 -16.82 7.32 -6.85
C ARG A 268 -16.82 5.80 -6.96
N ARG A 269 -17.50 5.13 -6.03
CA ARG A 269 -17.78 3.69 -6.10
C ARG A 269 -18.73 3.43 -7.28
N LEU A 270 -18.22 2.85 -8.36
CA LEU A 270 -19.01 2.56 -9.56
C LEU A 270 -19.43 1.10 -9.62
N TRP A 271 -18.47 0.19 -9.46
CA TRP A 271 -18.70 -1.24 -9.58
C TRP A 271 -18.28 -1.98 -8.33
N ALA A 272 -19.16 -2.80 -7.77
CA ALA A 272 -18.79 -3.73 -6.72
C ALA A 272 -18.02 -4.93 -7.30
N ASP A 273 -17.04 -5.42 -6.56
CA ASP A 273 -16.42 -6.73 -6.77
C ASP A 273 -17.28 -7.78 -6.05
N GLU A 274 -18.39 -8.18 -6.69
CA GLU A 274 -19.46 -9.00 -6.10
C GLU A 274 -18.96 -10.34 -5.52
N ASP A 275 -17.89 -10.89 -6.10
CA ASP A 275 -17.31 -12.17 -5.71
C ASP A 275 -16.20 -12.01 -4.63
N SER A 276 -15.96 -10.80 -4.13
CA SER A 276 -14.92 -10.52 -3.13
C SER A 276 -15.49 -10.36 -1.73
N ALA A 277 -15.03 -11.23 -0.81
CA ALA A 277 -15.33 -11.13 0.62
C ALA A 277 -14.83 -9.83 1.28
N LEU A 278 -13.96 -9.06 0.59
CA LEU A 278 -13.43 -7.78 1.09
C LEU A 278 -14.38 -6.60 0.82
N GLY A 279 -15.49 -6.79 0.11
CA GLY A 279 -16.47 -5.73 -0.18
C GLY A 279 -15.89 -4.56 -0.98
N ARG A 280 -14.95 -4.85 -1.90
CA ARG A 280 -14.25 -3.83 -2.68
C ARG A 280 -15.13 -3.28 -3.79
N HIS A 281 -14.86 -2.03 -4.14
CA HIS A 281 -15.45 -1.35 -5.27
C HIS A 281 -14.36 -0.79 -6.18
N TYR A 282 -14.69 -0.53 -7.43
CA TYR A 282 -13.82 0.13 -8.40
C TYR A 282 -14.48 1.42 -8.93
N GLY A 283 -13.69 2.49 -9.03
CA GLY A 283 -14.03 3.78 -9.61
C GLY A 283 -13.33 4.00 -10.96
N LEU A 284 -12.96 5.23 -11.28
CA LEU A 284 -12.15 5.51 -12.49
C LEU A 284 -10.66 5.40 -12.11
N GLY A 285 -10.13 4.17 -12.16
CA GLY A 285 -8.73 3.90 -11.80
C GLY A 285 -8.42 3.95 -10.31
N THR A 286 -9.44 3.73 -9.46
CA THR A 286 -9.26 3.63 -8.00
C THR A 286 -10.02 2.43 -7.45
N ILE A 287 -9.42 1.76 -6.47
CA ILE A 287 -10.06 0.75 -5.63
C ILE A 287 -10.60 1.47 -4.40
N SER A 288 -11.74 1.04 -3.87
CA SER A 288 -12.26 1.54 -2.60
C SER A 288 -12.91 0.45 -1.76
N GLY A 289 -13.01 0.69 -0.46
CA GLY A 289 -13.56 -0.26 0.50
C GLY A 289 -13.78 0.39 1.86
N GLY A 290 -14.08 -0.45 2.85
CA GLY A 290 -14.38 0.00 4.21
C GLY A 290 -15.72 0.74 4.33
N GLU A 291 -16.10 1.03 5.57
CA GLU A 291 -17.38 1.63 5.93
C GLU A 291 -17.21 2.77 6.93
N GLY A 292 -18.21 3.65 6.99
CA GLY A 292 -18.27 4.77 7.92
C GLY A 292 -17.04 5.67 7.84
N ASP A 293 -16.57 6.09 9.02
CA ASP A 293 -15.44 7.01 9.15
C ASP A 293 -14.10 6.42 8.68
N TRP A 294 -13.99 5.11 8.41
CA TRP A 294 -12.76 4.47 7.94
C TRP A 294 -12.88 3.93 6.51
N SER A 295 -13.87 4.42 5.75
CA SER A 295 -13.93 4.17 4.32
C SER A 295 -12.67 4.72 3.64
N TRP A 296 -12.15 3.97 2.67
CA TRP A 296 -10.92 4.33 1.96
C TRP A 296 -11.10 4.22 0.45
N PHE A 297 -10.28 4.97 -0.28
CA PHE A 297 -10.00 4.74 -1.69
C PHE A 297 -8.50 4.71 -1.92
N GLY A 298 -8.02 4.15 -3.01
CA GLY A 298 -6.60 4.02 -3.30
C GLY A 298 -6.35 3.11 -4.47
N HIS A 299 -5.23 2.40 -4.45
CA HIS A 299 -4.94 1.35 -5.42
C HIS A 299 -3.94 0.35 -4.82
N SER A 300 -3.73 -0.78 -5.50
CA SER A 300 -2.63 -1.70 -5.23
C SER A 300 -1.84 -2.02 -6.50
N GLY A 301 -0.70 -2.67 -6.36
CA GLY A 301 0.15 -3.00 -7.50
C GLY A 301 0.87 -4.32 -7.30
N GLY A 302 0.94 -5.10 -8.37
CA GLY A 302 1.83 -6.24 -8.48
C GLY A 302 2.63 -6.15 -9.77
N PHE A 303 3.95 -6.27 -9.63
CA PHE A 303 4.92 -6.39 -10.71
C PHE A 303 5.91 -7.50 -10.34
N GLN A 304 6.69 -7.98 -11.30
CA GLN A 304 7.71 -8.99 -11.06
C GLN A 304 8.62 -8.58 -9.89
N GLY A 305 8.49 -9.27 -8.75
CA GLY A 305 9.29 -9.00 -7.56
C GLY A 305 8.81 -7.84 -6.67
N PHE A 306 7.63 -7.25 -6.90
CA PHE A 306 7.10 -6.14 -6.10
C PHE A 306 5.60 -6.28 -5.81
N LEU A 307 5.22 -5.99 -4.56
CA LEU A 307 3.83 -5.80 -4.16
C LEU A 307 3.69 -4.47 -3.42
N THR A 308 2.63 -3.72 -3.76
CA THR A 308 2.45 -2.34 -3.29
C THR A 308 0.98 -2.07 -2.98
N ARG A 309 0.70 -1.20 -2.00
CA ARG A 309 -0.67 -0.77 -1.68
C ARG A 309 -0.69 0.65 -1.12
N THR A 310 -1.68 1.42 -1.57
CA THR A 310 -1.95 2.76 -1.06
C THR A 310 -3.43 2.90 -0.69
N ALA A 311 -3.70 3.58 0.42
CA ALA A 311 -5.04 3.92 0.88
C ALA A 311 -5.09 5.38 1.35
N VAL A 312 -6.05 6.13 0.85
CA VAL A 312 -6.47 7.44 1.33
C VAL A 312 -7.68 7.23 2.23
N LEU A 313 -7.63 7.83 3.41
CA LEU A 313 -8.66 7.86 4.44
C LEU A 313 -9.21 9.29 4.54
N PRO A 314 -10.26 9.66 3.76
CA PRO A 314 -10.68 11.05 3.64
C PRO A 314 -11.12 11.66 4.97
N LYS A 315 -11.76 10.87 5.84
CA LYS A 315 -12.23 11.35 7.15
C LYS A 315 -11.06 11.72 8.06
N GLN A 316 -10.02 10.89 8.13
CA GLN A 316 -8.81 11.10 8.93
C GLN A 316 -7.83 12.09 8.26
N ASP A 317 -8.04 12.40 6.98
CA ASP A 317 -7.09 13.17 6.16
C ASP A 317 -5.69 12.54 6.09
N LEU A 318 -5.67 11.20 6.08
CA LEU A 318 -4.45 10.41 6.02
C LEU A 318 -4.31 9.70 4.67
N THR A 319 -3.09 9.61 4.15
CA THR A 319 -2.75 8.73 3.03
C THR A 319 -1.60 7.82 3.42
N VAL A 320 -1.78 6.51 3.28
CA VAL A 320 -0.79 5.49 3.66
C VAL A 320 -0.36 4.73 2.40
N SER A 321 0.95 4.65 2.16
CA SER A 321 1.53 3.84 1.08
C SER A 321 2.54 2.85 1.66
N VAL A 322 2.38 1.55 1.37
CA VAL A 322 3.30 0.47 1.75
C VAL A 322 3.79 -0.22 0.49
N LEU A 323 5.11 -0.24 0.30
CA LEU A 323 5.78 -0.84 -0.86
C LEU A 323 6.72 -1.96 -0.39
N THR A 324 6.68 -3.11 -1.06
CA THR A 324 7.53 -4.28 -0.73
C THR A 324 8.24 -4.79 -1.98
N ASN A 325 9.48 -5.24 -1.82
CA ASN A 325 10.33 -5.72 -2.92
C ASN A 325 10.42 -7.25 -2.96
N ALA A 326 9.28 -7.92 -2.80
CA ALA A 326 9.14 -9.36 -3.10
C ALA A 326 7.77 -9.67 -3.73
N ILE A 327 7.71 -10.71 -4.56
CA ILE A 327 6.46 -11.15 -5.23
C ILE A 327 5.44 -11.76 -4.25
N ASP A 328 5.91 -12.26 -3.11
CA ASP A 328 5.14 -12.71 -1.95
C ASP A 328 5.11 -11.65 -0.83
N GLY A 329 5.43 -10.40 -1.19
CA GLY A 329 5.43 -9.25 -0.29
C GLY A 329 4.09 -9.00 0.42
N LEU A 330 4.16 -8.50 1.64
CA LEU A 330 3.01 -8.36 2.54
C LEU A 330 2.39 -6.95 2.54
N ALA A 331 2.57 -6.16 1.48
CA ALA A 331 2.06 -4.80 1.38
C ALA A 331 0.55 -4.68 1.70
N HIS A 332 -0.24 -5.68 1.30
CA HIS A 332 -1.67 -5.72 1.58
C HIS A 332 -1.98 -5.86 3.08
N PRO A 333 -1.67 -6.99 3.73
CA PRO A 333 -1.98 -7.17 5.16
C PRO A 333 -1.23 -6.19 6.06
N TRP A 334 -0.04 -5.71 5.65
CA TRP A 334 0.68 -4.68 6.39
C TRP A 334 -0.01 -3.33 6.37
N LEU A 335 -0.54 -2.89 5.22
CA LEU A 335 -1.34 -1.66 5.20
C LEU A 335 -2.58 -1.82 6.08
N ASP A 336 -3.28 -2.96 6.04
CA ASP A 336 -4.45 -3.18 6.90
C ASP A 336 -4.06 -3.11 8.39
N GLY A 337 -2.95 -3.72 8.80
CA GLY A 337 -2.42 -3.62 10.17
C GLY A 337 -2.06 -2.19 10.57
N VAL A 338 -1.47 -1.41 9.67
CA VAL A 338 -1.27 0.05 9.89
C VAL A 338 -2.60 0.75 10.12
N LEU A 339 -3.66 0.43 9.37
CA LEU A 339 -4.98 1.01 9.60
C LEU A 339 -5.57 0.61 10.96
N HIS A 340 -5.40 -0.65 11.39
CA HIS A 340 -5.80 -1.10 12.74
C HIS A 340 -5.07 -0.31 13.83
N ILE A 341 -3.78 -0.07 13.67
CA ILE A 341 -2.98 0.75 14.58
C ILE A 341 -3.49 2.19 14.63
N LEU A 342 -3.59 2.85 13.49
CA LEU A 342 -4.08 4.24 13.42
C LEU A 342 -5.48 4.36 14.04
N LYS A 343 -6.36 3.39 13.77
CA LYS A 343 -7.70 3.36 14.33
C LYS A 343 -7.69 3.23 15.85
N ARG A 344 -6.88 2.33 16.40
CA ARG A 344 -6.76 2.15 17.84
C ARG A 344 -6.28 3.42 18.55
N PHE A 345 -5.21 4.04 18.06
CA PHE A 345 -4.70 5.30 18.62
C PHE A 345 -5.68 6.47 18.47
N SER A 346 -6.46 6.52 17.38
CA SER A 346 -7.50 7.54 17.22
C SER A 346 -8.63 7.43 18.25
N GLN A 347 -8.88 6.23 18.77
CA GLN A 347 -9.93 5.95 19.75
C GLN A 347 -9.44 6.13 21.19
N ASP A 348 -8.24 5.61 21.50
CA ASP A 348 -7.72 5.53 22.87
C ASP A 348 -6.72 6.65 23.21
N GLY A 349 -6.33 7.48 22.24
CA GLY A 349 -5.51 8.67 22.45
C GLY A 349 -4.00 8.39 22.57
N ALA A 350 -3.23 9.44 22.83
CA ALA A 350 -1.77 9.35 23.02
C ALA A 350 -1.40 8.82 24.41
N PRO A 351 -0.22 8.21 24.60
CA PRO A 351 0.31 7.88 25.92
C PRO A 351 0.35 9.11 26.85
N SER A 352 -0.01 8.92 28.12
CA SER A 352 0.11 9.94 29.16
C SER A 352 1.39 9.75 29.98
N THR A 353 1.68 10.68 30.90
CA THR A 353 2.80 10.53 31.83
C THR A 353 2.67 9.30 32.73
N ALA A 354 1.45 8.84 32.99
CA ALA A 354 1.19 7.66 33.82
C ALA A 354 1.41 6.33 33.06
N THR A 355 1.23 6.32 31.74
CA THR A 355 1.30 5.08 30.94
C THR A 355 2.57 4.96 30.11
N ARG A 356 3.22 6.06 29.72
CA ARG A 356 4.34 6.07 28.75
C ARG A 356 5.51 5.14 29.10
N ASP A 357 5.79 4.95 30.39
CA ASP A 357 6.90 4.12 30.87
C ASP A 357 6.65 2.62 30.61
N TRP A 358 5.40 2.22 30.37
CA TRP A 358 5.04 0.85 30.06
C TRP A 358 5.31 0.47 28.61
N SER A 359 5.75 1.40 27.74
CA SER A 359 6.02 1.13 26.33
C SER A 359 7.18 0.14 26.16
N GLY A 360 6.99 -0.91 25.34
CA GLY A 360 8.10 -1.76 24.91
C GLY A 360 7.68 -3.14 24.40
N ARG A 361 8.62 -3.82 23.72
CA ARG A 361 8.47 -5.21 23.28
C ARG A 361 9.19 -6.16 24.24
N TRP A 362 8.45 -7.12 24.76
CA TRP A 362 8.88 -8.04 25.80
C TRP A 362 8.64 -9.49 25.38
N TRP A 363 9.52 -10.39 25.80
CA TRP A 363 9.61 -11.72 25.22
C TRP A 363 9.44 -12.83 26.25
N THR A 364 8.83 -13.90 25.77
CA THR A 364 8.89 -15.25 26.35
C THR A 364 9.30 -16.19 25.23
N ILE A 365 9.61 -17.45 25.56
CA ILE A 365 9.84 -18.49 24.55
C ILE A 365 8.61 -18.72 23.63
N TRP A 366 7.42 -18.30 24.05
CA TRP A 366 6.19 -18.50 23.28
C TRP A 366 5.98 -17.42 22.22
N ARG A 367 6.24 -16.15 22.56
CA ARG A 367 6.04 -15.00 21.67
C ARG A 367 6.66 -13.72 22.22
N ALA A 368 6.78 -12.74 21.32
CA ALA A 368 6.86 -11.32 21.67
C ALA A 368 5.48 -10.78 22.10
N ASN A 369 5.48 -9.83 23.03
CA ASN A 369 4.32 -9.07 23.49
C ASN A 369 4.71 -7.59 23.50
N ASP A 370 3.93 -6.76 22.82
CA ASP A 370 4.12 -5.31 22.84
C ASP A 370 3.22 -4.72 23.92
N LEU A 371 3.79 -3.99 24.85
CA LEU A 371 3.03 -3.10 25.71
C LEU A 371 2.88 -1.76 25.01
N VAL A 372 1.64 -1.43 24.63
CA VAL A 372 1.30 -0.22 23.88
C VAL A 372 0.50 0.71 24.78
N PRO A 373 1.11 1.80 25.29
CA PRO A 373 0.42 2.73 26.16
C PRO A 373 -0.53 3.66 25.39
N PHE A 374 -1.66 3.96 26.00
CA PHE A 374 -2.66 4.93 25.56
C PHE A 374 -2.91 5.96 26.67
N ALA A 375 -3.96 6.79 26.56
CA ALA A 375 -4.19 7.89 27.50
C ALA A 375 -4.32 7.42 28.96
N ASP A 376 -5.09 6.35 29.20
CA ASP A 376 -5.52 5.89 30.52
C ASP A 376 -5.23 4.40 30.79
N LYS A 377 -4.72 3.67 29.79
CA LYS A 377 -4.48 2.23 29.86
C LYS A 377 -3.25 1.81 29.06
N VAL A 378 -2.81 0.57 29.25
CA VAL A 378 -1.78 -0.07 28.42
C VAL A 378 -2.37 -1.33 27.81
N THR A 379 -2.26 -1.49 26.49
CA THR A 379 -2.71 -2.70 25.80
C THR A 379 -1.54 -3.66 25.62
N ILE A 380 -1.79 -4.95 25.86
CA ILE A 380 -0.86 -6.05 25.61
C ILE A 380 -1.16 -6.57 24.19
N ALA A 381 -0.43 -6.04 23.22
CA ALA A 381 -0.55 -6.35 21.81
C ALA A 381 0.34 -7.52 21.40
N ASN A 382 -0.07 -8.23 20.35
CA ASN A 382 0.69 -9.32 19.75
C ASN A 382 1.28 -8.86 18.42
N PRO A 383 2.58 -8.47 18.38
CA PRO A 383 3.18 -7.93 17.15
C PRO A 383 3.27 -8.93 16.00
N ALA A 384 3.09 -10.25 16.25
CA ALA A 384 3.09 -11.26 15.20
C ALA A 384 1.80 -11.31 14.39
N GLN A 385 0.70 -10.73 14.89
CA GLN A 385 -0.57 -10.68 14.16
C GLN A 385 -0.62 -9.47 13.21
N PHE A 386 -1.36 -9.62 12.11
CA PHE A 386 -1.62 -8.52 11.18
C PHE A 386 -2.48 -7.42 11.79
N ASP A 387 -3.44 -7.77 12.66
CA ASP A 387 -4.03 -6.84 13.61
C ASP A 387 -3.37 -7.09 14.98
N PRO A 388 -2.41 -6.25 15.40
CA PRO A 388 -1.68 -6.48 16.66
C PRO A 388 -2.57 -6.34 17.90
N PHE A 389 -3.78 -5.78 17.76
CA PHE A 389 -4.73 -5.59 18.85
C PHE A 389 -5.84 -6.66 18.87
N PHE A 390 -5.81 -7.62 17.95
CA PHE A 390 -6.79 -8.71 17.90
C PHE A 390 -6.76 -9.51 19.22
N GLU A 391 -7.90 -9.56 19.92
CA GLU A 391 -8.04 -10.19 21.23
C GLU A 391 -7.03 -9.73 22.30
N SER A 392 -6.53 -8.49 22.17
CA SER A 392 -5.57 -7.91 23.11
C SER A 392 -6.14 -7.72 24.53
N SER A 393 -5.25 -7.82 25.51
CA SER A 393 -5.57 -7.56 26.93
C SER A 393 -5.26 -6.11 27.31
N GLU A 394 -5.91 -5.57 28.33
CA GLU A 394 -5.70 -4.19 28.81
C GLU A 394 -5.30 -4.18 30.28
N ILE A 395 -4.31 -3.33 30.60
CA ILE A 395 -3.80 -3.08 31.93
C ILE A 395 -4.30 -1.69 32.37
N ALA A 396 -4.97 -1.64 33.52
CA ALA A 396 -5.20 -0.41 34.25
C ALA A 396 -3.98 -0.11 35.13
N ILE A 397 -3.48 1.12 35.09
CA ILE A 397 -2.31 1.53 35.87
C ILE A 397 -2.74 1.87 37.31
N GLU A 398 -2.13 1.20 38.29
CA GLU A 398 -2.38 1.39 39.73
C GLU A 398 -1.25 2.21 40.41
N GLY A 399 -0.09 2.30 39.75
CA GLY A 399 1.07 3.10 40.17
C GLY A 399 2.15 3.11 39.09
N PRO A 400 3.30 3.80 39.29
CA PRO A 400 4.33 3.94 38.24
C PRO A 400 4.79 2.61 37.64
N ASP A 401 4.98 1.60 38.49
CA ASP A 401 5.45 0.27 38.11
C ASP A 401 4.43 -0.84 38.43
N GLN A 402 3.17 -0.47 38.73
CA GLN A 402 2.12 -1.42 39.12
C GLN A 402 0.84 -1.19 38.32
N GLY A 403 0.18 -2.29 37.95
CA GLY A 403 -1.09 -2.27 37.27
C GLY A 403 -1.84 -3.59 37.43
N ARG A 404 -3.00 -3.68 36.80
CA ARG A 404 -3.86 -4.86 36.83
C ARG A 404 -4.45 -5.14 35.46
N ILE A 405 -4.49 -6.41 35.07
CA ILE A 405 -5.08 -6.85 33.81
C ILE A 405 -6.60 -6.81 33.96
N VAL A 406 -7.24 -5.73 33.50
CA VAL A 406 -8.69 -5.48 33.68
C VAL A 406 -9.55 -6.02 32.55
N ARG A 407 -8.95 -6.28 31.39
CA ARG A 407 -9.61 -6.90 30.24
C ARG A 407 -8.68 -7.95 29.65
N ALA A 408 -9.14 -9.19 29.54
CA ALA A 408 -8.41 -10.27 28.89
C ALA A 408 -9.37 -11.41 28.52
N SER A 409 -8.92 -12.32 27.65
CA SER A 409 -9.61 -13.61 27.44
C SER A 409 -9.59 -14.44 28.72
N GLY A 410 -10.58 -15.32 28.90
CA GLY A 410 -10.61 -16.28 30.01
C GLY A 410 -9.45 -17.28 29.98
N PHE A 411 -8.79 -17.44 28.83
CA PHE A 411 -7.58 -18.25 28.67
C PHE A 411 -6.28 -17.47 28.97
N SER A 412 -6.39 -16.19 29.33
CA SER A 412 -5.27 -15.32 29.72
C SER A 412 -5.29 -15.12 31.24
N SER A 413 -4.92 -13.93 31.73
CA SER A 413 -4.78 -13.64 33.17
C SER A 413 -5.70 -12.50 33.65
N PRO A 414 -7.04 -12.61 33.48
CA PRO A 414 -7.96 -11.55 33.91
C PRO A 414 -7.92 -11.35 35.43
N GLY A 415 -7.80 -10.11 35.88
CA GLY A 415 -7.76 -9.71 37.30
C GLY A 415 -6.39 -9.83 37.97
N GLU A 416 -5.41 -10.45 37.31
CA GLU A 416 -4.06 -10.65 37.82
C GLU A 416 -3.23 -9.34 37.79
N PRO A 417 -2.21 -9.22 38.68
CA PRO A 417 -1.34 -8.06 38.70
C PRO A 417 -0.42 -7.99 37.47
N ALA A 418 -0.10 -6.78 37.04
CA ALA A 418 0.98 -6.49 36.10
C ALA A 418 1.99 -5.57 36.79
N ARG A 419 3.29 -5.75 36.55
CA ARG A 419 4.32 -4.86 37.12
C ARG A 419 5.54 -4.71 36.24
N LEU A 420 6.11 -3.52 36.24
CA LEU A 420 7.43 -3.25 35.68
C LEU A 420 8.49 -3.60 36.72
N ALA A 421 9.56 -4.28 36.32
CA ALA A 421 10.70 -4.57 37.19
C ALA A 421 11.91 -3.77 36.71
N ARG A 422 12.35 -2.83 37.55
CA ARG A 422 13.48 -1.95 37.26
C ARG A 422 14.77 -2.46 37.89
N GLY A 423 15.85 -2.33 37.14
CA GLY A 423 17.21 -2.58 37.60
C GLY A 423 17.77 -1.43 38.45
N ALA A 424 19.02 -1.59 38.90
CA ALA A 424 19.72 -0.62 39.76
C ALA A 424 19.89 0.78 39.12
N GLY A 425 19.72 0.91 37.80
CA GLY A 425 19.78 2.17 37.05
C GLY A 425 18.42 2.79 36.70
N GLY A 426 17.29 2.23 37.19
CA GLY A 426 15.94 2.70 36.87
C GLY A 426 15.43 2.27 35.48
N THR A 427 16.26 1.57 34.70
CA THR A 427 15.87 0.91 33.44
C THR A 427 14.95 -0.27 33.73
N ILE A 428 13.88 -0.40 32.95
CA ILE A 428 12.98 -1.56 33.06
C ILE A 428 13.68 -2.76 32.43
N GLU A 429 13.96 -3.79 33.22
CA GLU A 429 14.68 -5.00 32.80
C GLU A 429 13.74 -6.13 32.44
N SER A 430 12.55 -6.16 33.05
CA SER A 430 11.51 -7.14 32.76
C SER A 430 10.13 -6.62 33.10
N VAL A 431 9.11 -7.29 32.57
CA VAL A 431 7.70 -7.04 32.82
C VAL A 431 7.05 -8.31 33.30
N TRP A 432 6.27 -8.21 34.37
CA TRP A 432 5.49 -9.32 34.88
C TRP A 432 4.04 -9.11 34.50
N LEU A 433 3.45 -10.11 33.84
CA LEU A 433 2.03 -10.17 33.48
C LEU A 433 1.44 -11.39 34.17
N GLY A 434 0.71 -11.16 35.25
CA GLY A 434 0.34 -12.23 36.18
C GLY A 434 1.58 -12.92 36.75
N GLY A 435 1.62 -14.24 36.66
CA GLY A 435 2.78 -15.05 37.06
C GLY A 435 3.93 -15.10 36.04
N ALA A 436 3.75 -14.59 34.81
CA ALA A 436 4.75 -14.72 33.75
C ALA A 436 5.76 -13.57 33.79
N ASN A 437 7.05 -13.89 33.74
CA ASN A 437 8.14 -12.92 33.59
C ASN A 437 8.53 -12.79 32.11
N LEU A 438 8.37 -11.60 31.56
CA LEU A 438 8.76 -11.26 30.19
C LEU A 438 10.03 -10.41 30.22
N VAL A 439 10.99 -10.76 29.37
CA VAL A 439 12.33 -10.15 29.38
C VAL A 439 12.62 -9.45 28.05
N THR A 440 13.75 -8.76 27.96
CA THR A 440 14.21 -8.15 26.70
C THR A 440 14.58 -9.20 25.64
N GLU A 441 14.63 -8.80 24.36
CA GLU A 441 15.04 -9.71 23.27
C GLU A 441 16.45 -10.29 23.53
N GLU A 442 17.37 -9.45 24.01
CA GLU A 442 18.74 -9.84 24.34
C GLU A 442 18.77 -10.88 25.48
N ALA A 443 18.06 -10.61 26.58
CA ALA A 443 17.98 -11.52 27.70
C ALA A 443 17.40 -12.87 27.30
N LEU A 444 16.30 -12.89 26.52
CA LEU A 444 15.72 -14.15 26.05
C LEU A 444 16.67 -14.90 25.11
N ARG A 445 17.37 -14.20 24.20
CA ARG A 445 18.35 -14.83 23.31
C ARG A 445 19.46 -15.51 24.10
N SER A 446 19.98 -14.85 25.12
CA SER A 446 21.01 -15.42 26.02
C SER A 446 20.46 -16.61 26.82
N GLU A 447 19.24 -16.51 27.35
CA GLU A 447 18.58 -17.61 28.08
C GLU A 447 18.38 -18.85 27.18
N MET A 448 17.87 -18.65 25.97
CA MET A 448 17.61 -19.76 25.03
C MET A 448 18.91 -20.44 24.60
N THR A 449 19.93 -19.65 24.23
CA THR A 449 21.24 -20.18 23.81
C THR A 449 21.93 -20.98 24.92
N ALA A 450 21.74 -20.60 26.18
CA ALA A 450 22.33 -21.31 27.31
C ALA A 450 21.60 -22.61 27.67
N ARG A 451 20.32 -22.75 27.30
CA ARG A 451 19.45 -23.85 27.76
C ARG A 451 19.19 -24.94 26.72
N TYR A 452 19.16 -24.59 25.45
CA TYR A 452 18.85 -25.49 24.33
C TYR A 452 20.03 -25.53 23.36
#